data_AF-A0A0E4B346-F1
#
_entry.id   AF-A0A0E4B346-F1
#
_cell.length_a   1.000
_cell.length_b   1.000
_cell.length_c   1.000
_cell.angle_alpha   90.00
_cell.angle_beta   90.00
_cell.angle_gamma   90.00
#
_symmetry.space_group_name_H-M   'P 1'
#
loop_
_entity.id
_entity.type
_entity.pdbx_description
1 polymer ?
#
loop_
_entity_poly.entity_id
_entity_poly.type
_entity_poly.pdbx_seq_one_letter_code
_entity_poly.pdbx_strand_id
1 'polypeptide(L)' 'YDMLLNTDLKQEKSQLGRFLKMVVEHKHKIGFTGTILIEPKPHELTKHQYDFDVETVYSFLLANGLEKEVKLNIEAN' A
#
# COMPACT_ATOMS: atom_id res chain seq x y z
N TYR A 1 -0.37 12.50 -1.91
CA TYR A 1 -0.75 13.86 -1.48
C TYR A 1 -0.41 14.88 -2.55
N ASP A 2 -1.06 16.05 -2.52
CA ASP A 2 -0.77 17.17 -3.44
C ASP A 2 0.09 18.27 -2.82
N MET A 3 -0.10 18.54 -1.53
CA MET A 3 0.68 19.55 -0.80
C MET A 3 1.13 19.00 0.54
N LEU A 4 2.44 19.02 0.82
CA LEU A 4 2.94 18.51 2.11
C LEU A 4 2.45 19.36 3.31
N LEU A 5 2.23 20.66 3.11
CA LEU A 5 1.85 21.60 4.17
C LEU A 5 0.52 21.28 4.86
N ASN A 6 -0.35 20.50 4.22
CA ASN A 6 -1.64 20.10 4.76
C ASN A 6 -1.78 18.57 4.91
N THR A 7 -0.67 17.83 4.85
CA THR A 7 -0.66 16.36 4.86
C THR A 7 0.06 15.83 6.10
N ASP A 8 -0.63 15.05 6.94
CA ASP A 8 0.03 14.24 7.97
C ASP A 8 0.40 12.86 7.40
N LEU A 9 1.63 12.77 6.89
CA LEU A 9 2.16 11.54 6.29
C LEU A 9 2.10 10.34 7.22
N LYS A 10 2.34 10.55 8.51
CA LYS A 10 2.40 9.45 9.49
C LYS A 10 1.00 8.91 9.73
N GLN A 11 0.03 9.80 9.91
CA GLN A 11 -1.36 9.42 10.10
C GLN A 11 -1.89 8.69 8.86
N GLU A 12 -1.72 9.25 7.67
CA GLU A 12 -2.24 8.66 6.43
C GLU A 12 -1.62 7.29 6.13
N LYS A 13 -0.28 7.13 6.27
CA LYS A 13 0.38 5.83 6.10
C LYS A 13 -0.07 4.81 7.16
N SER A 14 -0.30 5.24 8.40
CA SER A 14 -0.84 4.35 9.45
C SER A 14 -2.27 3.90 9.14
N GLN A 15 -3.09 4.77 8.58
CA GLN A 15 -4.46 4.45 8.18
C GLN A 15 -4.47 3.50 6.98
N LEU A 16 -3.61 3.73 5.98
CA LEU A 16 -3.43 2.83 4.84
C LEU A 16 -3.01 1.43 5.29
N GLY A 17 -2.06 1.34 6.23
CA GLY A 17 -1.61 0.07 6.80
C GLY A 17 -2.74 -0.67 7.52
N ARG A 18 -3.55 0.05 8.32
CA ARG A 18 -4.74 -0.52 8.99
C ARG A 18 -5.77 -1.01 7.98
N PHE A 19 -6.03 -0.23 6.93
CA PHE A 19 -6.97 -0.60 5.89
C PHE A 19 -6.55 -1.89 5.18
N LEU A 20 -5.28 -1.99 4.79
CA LEU A 20 -4.77 -3.16 4.09
C LEU A 20 -4.79 -4.43 4.96
N LYS A 21 -4.55 -4.30 6.27
CA LYS A 21 -4.77 -5.41 7.23
C LYS A 21 -6.22 -5.90 7.22
N MET A 22 -7.18 -4.97 7.26
CA MET A 22 -8.60 -5.33 7.20
C MET A 22 -8.97 -6.03 5.89
N VAL A 23 -8.36 -5.64 4.75
CA VAL A 23 -8.55 -6.33 3.47
C VAL A 23 -8.03 -7.78 3.54
N VAL A 24 -6.84 -7.99 4.09
CA VAL A 24 -6.24 -9.33 4.25
C VAL A 24 -7.06 -10.20 5.20
N GLU A 25 -7.47 -9.66 6.36
CA GLU A 25 -8.36 -10.36 7.30
C GLU A 25 -9.67 -10.77 6.64
N HIS A 26 -10.28 -9.86 5.86
CA HIS A 26 -11.51 -10.14 5.15
C HIS A 26 -11.34 -11.21 4.08
N LYS A 27 -10.25 -11.14 3.29
CA LYS A 27 -9.87 -12.17 2.30
C LYS A 27 -9.87 -13.56 2.94
N HIS A 28 -9.22 -13.72 4.10
CA HIS A 28 -9.17 -14.99 4.82
C HIS A 28 -10.55 -15.41 5.34
N LYS A 29 -11.32 -14.46 5.89
CA LYS A 29 -12.67 -14.72 6.40
C LYS A 29 -13.63 -15.26 5.34
N ILE A 30 -13.54 -14.79 4.10
CA ILE A 30 -14.41 -15.23 3.00
C ILE A 30 -13.83 -16.41 2.20
N GLY A 31 -12.62 -16.87 2.55
CA GLY A 31 -11.94 -17.95 1.83
C GLY A 31 -11.45 -17.54 0.43
N PHE A 32 -11.18 -16.26 0.18
CA PHE A 32 -10.64 -15.82 -1.10
C PHE A 32 -9.18 -16.26 -1.22
N THR A 33 -8.87 -17.07 -2.24
CA THR A 33 -7.54 -17.66 -2.45
C THR A 33 -6.65 -16.84 -3.38
N GLY A 34 -7.17 -15.79 -4.01
CA GLY A 34 -6.41 -14.95 -4.91
C GLY A 34 -5.34 -14.10 -4.20
N THR A 35 -4.39 -13.58 -4.97
CA THR A 35 -3.32 -12.74 -4.43
C THR A 35 -3.77 -11.29 -4.33
N ILE A 36 -3.49 -10.63 -3.21
CA ILE A 36 -3.67 -9.17 -3.09
C ILE A 36 -2.41 -8.52 -3.66
N LEU A 37 -2.60 -7.55 -4.56
CA LEU A 37 -1.51 -6.83 -5.21
C LEU A 37 -1.58 -5.35 -4.88
N ILE A 38 -0.42 -4.74 -4.65
CA ILE A 38 -0.24 -3.28 -4.72
C ILE A 38 0.57 -2.97 -5.97
N GLU A 39 0.15 -1.96 -6.70
CA GLU A 39 0.86 -1.48 -7.88
C GLU A 39 1.66 -0.23 -7.51
N PRO A 40 2.99 -0.26 -7.54
CA PRO A 40 3.76 0.94 -7.31
C PRO A 40 3.55 1.95 -8.43
N LYS A 41 3.35 3.20 -8.06
CA LYS A 41 3.29 4.33 -8.97
C LYS A 41 3.84 5.57 -8.29
N PRO A 42 4.76 6.32 -8.93
CA PRO A 42 5.42 7.45 -8.27
C PRO A 42 4.48 8.66 -8.10
N HIS A 43 3.60 8.88 -9.08
CA HIS A 43 2.67 10.00 -9.17
C HIS A 43 1.60 9.77 -10.27
N GLU A 44 0.55 10.61 -10.24
CA GLU A 44 -0.67 10.67 -11.11
C GLU A 44 -1.93 9.97 -10.55
N LEU A 45 -2.97 10.69 -10.09
CA LEU A 45 -3.22 12.14 -10.19
C LEU A 45 -2.54 12.99 -9.10
N THR A 46 -1.99 12.38 -8.04
CA THR A 46 -1.40 13.14 -6.94
C THR A 46 0.06 13.53 -7.20
N LYS A 47 0.53 14.61 -6.56
CA LYS A 47 1.95 15.02 -6.62
C LYS A 47 2.93 13.95 -6.12
N HIS A 48 2.59 13.22 -5.07
CA HIS A 48 3.38 12.11 -4.54
C HIS A 48 2.45 11.00 -4.05
N GLN A 49 2.56 9.82 -4.67
CA GLN A 49 1.89 8.60 -4.21
C GLN A 49 2.78 7.86 -3.19
N TYR A 50 2.17 7.26 -2.18
CA TYR A 50 2.91 6.63 -1.07
C TYR A 50 3.58 5.32 -1.47
N ASP A 51 2.96 4.64 -2.41
CA ASP A 51 3.36 3.44 -3.12
C ASP A 51 4.30 3.79 -4.28
N PHE A 52 5.36 4.55 -4.00
CA PHE A 52 6.17 5.21 -5.01
C PHE A 52 6.91 4.26 -5.96
N ASP A 53 7.57 3.25 -5.40
CA ASP A 53 8.33 2.23 -6.11
C ASP A 53 8.29 0.88 -5.35
N VAL A 54 8.94 -0.13 -5.92
CA VAL A 54 8.99 -1.48 -5.34
C VAL A 54 9.58 -1.49 -3.93
N GLU A 55 10.68 -0.77 -3.71
CA GLU A 55 11.39 -0.78 -2.42
C GLU A 55 10.57 -0.07 -1.32
N THR A 56 9.94 1.05 -1.66
CA THR A 56 9.07 1.83 -0.78
C THR A 56 7.85 1.02 -0.38
N VAL A 57 7.19 0.36 -1.34
CA VAL A 57 6.05 -0.53 -1.08
C VAL A 57 6.48 -1.71 -0.22
N TYR A 58 7.60 -2.36 -0.54
CA TYR A 58 8.08 -3.50 0.23
C TYR A 58 8.39 -3.12 1.69
N SER A 59 9.06 -1.99 1.91
CA SER A 59 9.34 -1.46 3.24
C SER A 59 8.06 -1.13 4.02
N PHE A 60 7.05 -0.57 3.33
CA PHE A 60 5.74 -0.32 3.92
C PHE A 60 5.03 -1.63 4.35
N LEU A 61 5.10 -2.68 3.53
CA LEU A 61 4.53 -3.98 3.85
C LEU A 61 5.23 -4.61 5.05
N LEU A 62 6.56 -4.59 5.11
CA LEU A 62 7.36 -5.06 6.24
C LEU A 62 6.98 -4.33 7.54
N ALA A 63 6.91 -2.99 7.51
CA ALA A 63 6.56 -2.19 8.68
C ALA A 63 5.14 -2.49 9.21
N ASN A 64 4.28 -3.09 8.38
CA ASN A 64 2.93 -3.47 8.75
C ASN A 64 2.74 -4.98 8.95
N GLY A 65 3.75 -5.83 8.74
CA GLY A 65 3.64 -7.29 8.83
C GLY A 65 2.77 -7.90 7.73
N LEU A 66 2.81 -7.33 6.52
CA LEU A 66 1.98 -7.71 5.37
C LEU A 66 2.79 -8.31 4.21
N GLU A 67 4.10 -8.43 4.34
CA GLU A 67 5.04 -8.85 3.30
C GLU A 67 4.80 -10.28 2.78
N LYS A 68 4.08 -11.11 3.55
CA LYS A 68 3.71 -12.48 3.18
C LYS A 68 2.30 -12.60 2.59
N GLU A 69 1.50 -11.54 2.71
CA GLU A 69 0.07 -11.53 2.35
C GLU A 69 -0.21 -10.75 1.07
N VAL A 70 0.64 -9.77 0.77
CA VAL A 70 0.50 -8.84 -0.34
C VAL A 70 1.74 -8.89 -1.23
N LYS A 71 1.54 -8.97 -2.55
CA LYS A 71 2.61 -8.92 -3.55
C LYS A 71 2.51 -7.64 -4.38
N LEU A 72 3.47 -7.43 -5.28
CA LEU A 72 3.51 -6.26 -6.13
C LEU A 72 3.03 -6.58 -7.55
N ASN A 73 2.22 -5.68 -8.13
CA ASN A 73 1.95 -5.62 -9.56
C ASN A 73 2.88 -4.57 -10.15
N ILE A 74 3.84 -4.94 -10.99
CA ILE A 74 4.86 -4.00 -11.46
C ILE A 74 4.46 -3.50 -12.86
N GLU A 75 4.18 -2.20 -12.96
CA GLU A 75 4.01 -1.51 -14.24
C GLU A 75 5.38 -1.02 -14.75
N ALA A 76 5.58 -1.04 -16.08
CA ALA A 76 6.84 -0.69 -16.71
C ALA A 76 6.98 0.80 -17.11
N ASN A 77 5.85 1.53 -17.16
CA ASN A 77 5.79 2.91 -17.64
C ASN A 77 6.47 3.91 -16.68
#